data_AF-A0A937ALH0-F1
#
_entry.id   AF-A0A937ALH0-F1
#
_cell.length_a   1.000
_cell.length_b   1.000
_cell.length_c   1.000
_cell.angle_alpha   90.00
_cell.angle_beta   90.00
_cell.angle_gamma   90.00
#
_symmetry.space_group_name_H-M   'P 1'
#
loop_
_entity.id
_entity.type
_entity.pdbx_description
1 polymer ?
#
loop_
_entity_poly.entity_id
_entity_poly.type
_entity_poly.pdbx_seq_one_letter_code
_entity_poly.pdbx_strand_id
1 'polypeptide(L)'
;MSQLGGQSAGGGGGAGGGGGGISIQQFAAWTQQWIARLNQQQVKLAQRVAGVEVRAMLSEAGRRPRMPMRFTSQYGEDLLLWALFEGQLDGFYIEVGAYDGKFLSVSYAFDAMGWRGLLVEALPEVAARCRANRPSARVEQCALSKPGSAGTTTFYSAGGAGGVGGQENDAGGTVFSYHQPTAAHMQLLQQQKVESRAITVPVSTMDELLKGHEGGVDFAVIDVEGGEADLLAGFDVGKWRPRVMLVEDNTRGQDGALNAYFAGREYELMGWVEVSRVYIRNDERELKERYRGYVGV
;
A
#
# COMPACT_ATOMS: atom_id res chain seq x y z
N MET A 1 19.11 -29.27 74.96
CA MET A 1 17.93 -29.80 75.67
C MET A 1 16.75 -29.78 74.70
N SER A 2 16.30 -30.99 74.34
CA SER A 2 14.95 -31.43 73.89
C SER A 2 14.21 -30.57 72.84
N GLN A 3 14.05 -30.96 71.57
CA GLN A 3 13.35 -32.14 70.99
C GLN A 3 11.96 -32.44 71.59
N LEU A 4 10.97 -32.52 70.69
CA LEU A 4 9.88 -33.51 70.51
C LEU A 4 8.93 -32.85 69.47
N GLY A 5 8.49 -33.39 68.34
CA GLY A 5 8.31 -34.73 67.75
C GLY A 5 7.08 -34.57 66.82
N GLY A 6 6.91 -35.20 65.66
CA GLY A 6 7.56 -36.36 65.05
C GLY A 6 7.16 -36.55 63.57
N GLN A 7 7.76 -37.63 63.05
CA GLN A 7 7.66 -38.38 61.79
C GLN A 7 6.23 -38.66 61.27
N SER A 8 5.93 -39.15 60.05
CA SER A 8 6.58 -39.40 58.75
C SER A 8 5.55 -40.06 57.80
N ALA A 9 5.92 -40.21 56.51
CA ALA A 9 5.35 -41.10 55.46
C ALA A 9 4.06 -40.59 54.75
N GLY A 10 3.92 -40.65 53.43
CA GLY A 10 4.72 -41.21 52.35
C GLY A 10 3.94 -41.11 51.01
N GLY A 11 4.62 -41.37 49.90
CA GLY A 11 4.07 -41.39 48.53
C GLY A 11 4.54 -40.19 47.70
N GLY A 12 5.52 -40.29 46.81
CA GLY A 12 5.61 -41.27 45.73
C GLY A 12 4.82 -40.75 44.54
N GLY A 13 5.44 -39.94 43.69
CA GLY A 13 4.75 -39.37 42.53
C GLY A 13 5.62 -38.47 41.67
N GLY A 14 6.43 -39.10 40.81
CA GLY A 14 6.70 -38.60 39.46
C GLY A 14 7.45 -37.28 39.32
N ALA A 15 8.74 -37.41 38.97
CA ALA A 15 9.42 -36.44 38.13
C ALA A 15 8.62 -36.28 36.81
N GLY A 16 7.76 -35.26 36.75
CA GLY A 16 7.16 -34.78 35.51
C GLY A 16 8.05 -33.71 34.92
N GLY A 17 9.09 -34.11 34.20
CA GLY A 17 9.84 -33.20 33.33
C GLY A 17 8.89 -32.60 32.31
N GLY A 18 8.42 -31.39 32.56
CA GLY A 18 7.68 -30.58 31.60
C GLY A 18 8.61 -30.10 30.50
N GLY A 19 9.04 -31.03 29.63
CA GLY A 19 9.61 -30.70 28.34
C GLY A 19 8.53 -30.01 27.52
N GLY A 20 8.45 -28.68 27.66
CA GLY A 20 7.54 -27.82 26.91
C GLY A 20 7.92 -27.81 25.44
N GLY A 21 7.60 -28.89 24.73
CA GLY A 21 7.71 -28.96 23.28
C GLY A 21 6.76 -27.95 22.64
N ILE A 22 7.26 -27.21 21.67
CA ILE A 22 6.45 -26.33 20.82
C ILE A 22 5.45 -27.21 20.07
N SER A 23 4.16 -26.87 20.11
CA SER A 23 3.14 -27.60 19.37
C SER A 23 3.36 -27.46 17.86
N ILE A 24 2.84 -28.39 17.05
CA ILE A 24 2.91 -28.30 15.57
C ILE A 24 2.31 -26.97 15.08
N GLN A 25 1.23 -26.49 15.71
CA GLN A 25 0.61 -25.22 15.36
C GLN A 25 1.52 -24.03 15.70
N GLN A 26 2.18 -24.06 16.86
CA GLN A 26 3.13 -23.01 17.25
C GLN A 26 4.37 -23.01 16.34
N PHE A 27 4.86 -24.20 15.94
CA PHE A 27 5.94 -24.32 14.97
C PHE A 27 5.53 -23.80 13.60
N ALA A 28 4.35 -24.14 13.11
CA ALA A 28 3.81 -23.63 11.84
C ALA A 28 3.62 -22.11 11.83
N ALA A 29 3.08 -21.54 12.92
CA ALA A 29 2.94 -20.09 13.05
C ALA A 29 4.31 -19.40 13.09
N TRP A 30 5.27 -19.99 13.81
CA TRP A 30 6.64 -19.48 13.88
C TRP A 30 7.34 -19.53 12.51
N THR A 31 7.22 -20.63 11.76
CA THR A 31 7.80 -20.74 10.42
C THR A 31 7.16 -19.76 9.44
N GLN A 32 5.84 -19.58 9.48
CA GLN A 32 5.15 -18.57 8.67
C GLN A 32 5.65 -17.15 8.97
N GLN A 33 5.79 -16.79 10.24
CA GLN A 33 6.35 -15.49 10.64
C GLN A 33 7.80 -15.32 10.17
N TRP A 34 8.60 -16.38 10.24
CA TRP A 34 9.98 -16.35 9.79
C TRP A 34 10.10 -16.18 8.27
N ILE A 35 9.30 -16.92 7.49
CA ILE A 35 9.20 -16.76 6.03
C ILE A 35 8.78 -15.33 5.67
N ALA A 36 7.75 -14.79 6.34
CA ALA A 36 7.31 -13.42 6.10
C ALA A 36 8.42 -12.39 6.37
N ARG A 37 9.21 -12.58 7.44
CA ARG A 37 10.36 -11.71 7.73
C ARG A 37 11.45 -11.83 6.65
N LEU A 38 11.77 -13.03 6.19
CA LEU A 38 12.75 -13.22 5.11
C LEU A 38 12.29 -12.54 3.82
N ASN A 39 11.03 -12.71 3.45
CA ASN A 39 10.45 -12.04 2.28
C ASN A 39 10.58 -10.51 2.39
N GLN A 40 10.24 -9.93 3.55
CA GLN A 40 10.42 -8.49 3.77
C GLN A 40 11.89 -8.03 3.67
N GLN A 41 12.85 -8.82 4.16
CA GLN A 41 14.26 -8.49 4.03
C GLN A 41 14.73 -8.56 2.56
N GLN A 42 14.22 -9.53 1.80
CA GLN A 42 14.51 -9.64 0.37
C GLN A 42 13.96 -8.44 -0.41
N VAL A 43 12.71 -8.02 -0.15
CA VAL A 43 12.13 -6.80 -0.75
C VAL A 43 12.99 -5.58 -0.42
N LYS A 44 13.32 -5.36 0.85
CA LYS A 44 14.16 -4.22 1.27
C LYS A 44 15.55 -4.23 0.62
N LEU A 45 16.14 -5.41 0.42
CA LEU A 45 17.41 -5.53 -0.29
C LEU A 45 17.26 -5.17 -1.77
N ALA A 46 16.26 -5.71 -2.45
CA ALA A 46 15.97 -5.41 -3.85
C ALA A 46 15.69 -3.91 -4.06
N GLN A 47 14.92 -3.28 -3.16
CA GLN A 47 14.67 -1.83 -3.14
C GLN A 47 15.97 -1.00 -3.03
N ARG A 48 16.94 -1.45 -2.24
CA ARG A 48 18.26 -0.80 -2.14
C ARG A 48 19.08 -0.95 -3.42
N VAL A 49 19.06 -2.13 -4.03
CA VAL A 49 19.75 -2.41 -5.30
C VAL A 49 19.16 -1.56 -6.42
N ALA A 50 17.84 -1.58 -6.61
CA ALA A 50 17.14 -0.75 -7.59
C ALA A 50 17.45 0.74 -7.39
N GLY A 51 17.50 1.22 -6.14
CA GLY A 51 17.89 2.59 -5.84
C GLY A 51 19.33 2.94 -6.28
N VAL A 52 20.27 1.99 -6.24
CA VAL A 52 21.63 2.17 -6.78
C VAL A 52 21.61 2.23 -8.31
N GLU A 53 20.90 1.30 -8.94
CA GLU A 53 20.77 1.22 -10.40
C GLU A 53 20.19 2.52 -10.96
N VAL A 54 19.07 2.99 -10.42
CA VAL A 54 18.45 4.24 -10.87
C VAL A 54 19.40 5.43 -10.71
N ARG A 55 20.18 5.50 -9.63
CA ARG A 55 21.17 6.58 -9.46
C ARG A 55 22.27 6.53 -10.51
N ALA A 56 22.73 5.33 -10.89
CA ALA A 56 23.70 5.16 -11.97
C ALA A 56 23.11 5.63 -13.30
N MET A 57 21.89 5.18 -13.63
CA MET A 57 21.18 5.56 -14.86
C MET A 57 20.93 7.07 -14.96
N LEU A 58 20.52 7.71 -13.85
CA LEU A 58 20.36 9.17 -13.81
C LEU A 58 21.69 9.87 -14.04
N SER A 59 22.77 9.40 -13.42
CA SER A 59 24.11 9.97 -13.60
C SER A 59 24.59 9.87 -15.04
N GLU A 60 24.38 8.72 -15.69
CA GLU A 60 24.70 8.51 -17.11
C GLU A 60 23.89 9.44 -18.03
N ALA A 61 22.62 9.70 -17.66
CA ALA A 61 21.76 10.66 -18.35
C ALA A 61 22.05 12.13 -17.99
N GLY A 62 23.10 12.42 -17.20
CA GLY A 62 23.43 13.79 -16.77
C GLY A 62 22.43 14.42 -15.79
N ARG A 63 21.59 13.60 -15.16
CA ARG A 63 20.53 14.00 -14.22
C ARG A 63 20.92 13.70 -12.79
N ARG A 64 20.23 14.34 -11.84
CA ARG A 64 20.27 14.01 -10.42
C ARG A 64 18.86 13.71 -9.91
N PRO A 65 18.70 12.83 -8.92
CA PRO A 65 17.42 12.64 -8.27
C PRO A 65 16.86 13.95 -7.71
N ARG A 66 15.55 14.18 -7.84
CA ARG A 66 14.86 15.36 -7.26
C ARG A 66 14.81 15.33 -5.74
N MET A 67 14.88 14.13 -5.18
CA MET A 67 14.79 13.82 -3.75
C MET A 67 15.53 12.49 -3.48
N PRO A 68 15.73 12.05 -2.22
CA PRO A 68 16.46 10.82 -1.94
C PRO A 68 15.90 9.62 -2.72
N MET A 69 16.75 8.99 -3.54
CA MET A 69 16.35 7.84 -4.35
C MET A 69 16.15 6.60 -3.49
N ARG A 70 14.89 6.25 -3.22
CA ARG A 70 14.49 5.10 -2.42
C ARG A 70 13.24 4.47 -3.04
N PHE A 71 13.18 3.15 -3.00
CA PHE A 71 11.96 2.39 -3.15
C PHE A 71 11.42 2.13 -1.73
N THR A 72 10.11 2.31 -1.53
CA THR A 72 9.48 2.42 -0.22
C THR A 72 8.20 1.61 -0.07
N SER A 73 7.67 1.00 -1.14
CA SER A 73 6.41 0.27 -1.07
C SER A 73 6.48 -0.93 -0.14
N GLN A 74 5.31 -1.37 0.34
CA GLN A 74 5.23 -2.38 1.41
C GLN A 74 5.65 -3.78 0.93
N TYR A 75 5.20 -4.18 -0.25
CA TYR A 75 5.30 -5.55 -0.75
C TYR A 75 6.15 -5.67 -2.03
N GLY A 76 6.75 -4.57 -2.51
CA GLY A 76 7.55 -4.53 -3.73
C GLY A 76 6.77 -4.20 -5.00
N GLU A 77 5.59 -3.59 -4.85
CA GLU A 77 4.82 -2.97 -5.92
C GLU A 77 5.67 -2.02 -6.77
N ASP A 78 6.52 -1.22 -6.11
CA ASP A 78 7.40 -0.26 -6.76
C ASP A 78 8.51 -0.95 -7.59
N LEU A 79 9.03 -2.09 -7.11
CA LEU A 79 9.97 -2.94 -7.82
C LEU A 79 9.32 -3.62 -9.04
N LEU A 80 8.07 -4.08 -8.92
CA LEU A 80 7.34 -4.61 -10.06
C LEU A 80 7.20 -3.53 -11.15
N LEU A 81 6.72 -2.34 -10.78
CA LEU A 81 6.57 -1.24 -11.75
C LEU A 81 7.92 -0.87 -12.37
N TRP A 82 9.01 -0.85 -11.59
CA TRP A 82 10.35 -0.59 -12.10
C TRP A 82 10.79 -1.62 -13.14
N ALA A 83 10.53 -2.90 -12.89
CA ALA A 83 10.80 -3.96 -13.86
C ALA A 83 9.96 -3.84 -15.14
N LEU A 84 8.69 -3.42 -15.03
CA LEU A 84 7.80 -3.24 -16.18
C LEU A 84 8.23 -2.07 -17.08
N PHE A 85 8.64 -0.95 -16.48
CA PHE A 85 9.02 0.25 -17.25
C PHE A 85 10.51 0.29 -17.63
N GLU A 86 11.29 -0.73 -17.27
CA GLU A 86 12.64 -1.06 -17.79
C GLU A 86 13.51 0.16 -18.07
N GLY A 87 13.93 0.88 -17.03
CA GLY A 87 14.88 1.98 -17.20
C GLY A 87 14.27 3.32 -17.63
N GLN A 88 12.96 3.41 -17.82
CA GLN A 88 12.28 4.66 -18.12
C GLN A 88 12.44 5.67 -16.97
N LEU A 89 13.10 6.80 -17.25
CA LEU A 89 13.43 7.83 -16.26
C LEU A 89 12.41 8.98 -16.18
N ASP A 90 11.43 9.01 -17.07
CA ASP A 90 10.35 9.99 -17.11
C ASP A 90 9.01 9.31 -17.45
N GLY A 91 7.92 9.82 -16.91
CA GLY A 91 6.58 9.30 -17.15
C GLY A 91 5.55 10.07 -16.33
N PHE A 92 4.31 9.58 -16.36
CA PHE A 92 3.24 10.11 -15.53
C PHE A 92 2.60 9.02 -14.67
N TYR A 93 2.51 9.27 -13.36
CA TYR A 93 1.86 8.36 -12.43
C TYR A 93 0.67 8.98 -11.71
N ILE A 94 -0.24 8.13 -11.24
CA ILE A 94 -1.30 8.45 -10.31
C ILE A 94 -1.14 7.57 -9.07
N GLU A 95 -1.28 8.12 -7.88
CA GLU A 95 -1.37 7.34 -6.63
C GLU A 95 -2.51 7.91 -5.79
N VAL A 96 -3.55 7.10 -5.61
CA VAL A 96 -4.69 7.38 -4.74
C VAL A 96 -4.50 6.63 -3.44
N GLY A 97 -4.72 7.29 -2.31
CA GLY A 97 -4.31 6.78 -1.00
C GLY A 97 -2.85 7.13 -0.72
N ALA A 98 -2.39 8.30 -1.19
CA ALA A 98 -0.98 8.65 -1.16
C ALA A 98 -0.41 8.86 0.26
N TYR A 99 -1.26 8.95 1.29
CA TYR A 99 -0.88 9.19 2.67
C TYR A 99 0.10 10.38 2.77
N ASP A 100 1.21 10.23 3.50
CA ASP A 100 2.23 11.27 3.63
C ASP A 100 3.14 11.39 2.39
N GLY A 101 2.85 10.65 1.31
CA GLY A 101 3.58 10.66 0.05
C GLY A 101 4.97 10.04 0.11
N LYS A 102 5.35 9.38 1.21
CA LYS A 102 6.70 8.85 1.40
C LYS A 102 6.70 7.46 2.04
N PHE A 103 6.03 7.31 3.17
CA PHE A 103 5.95 6.05 3.88
C PHE A 103 5.05 5.09 3.08
N LEU A 104 5.58 3.91 2.74
CA LEU A 104 4.89 2.88 1.94
C LEU A 104 4.42 3.31 0.56
N SER A 105 4.81 4.50 0.08
CA SER A 105 4.40 4.99 -1.24
C SER A 105 5.02 4.15 -2.35
N VAL A 106 4.18 3.78 -3.31
CA VAL A 106 4.56 3.03 -4.51
C VAL A 106 5.20 3.97 -5.54
N SER A 107 4.76 5.22 -5.62
CA SER A 107 5.28 6.19 -6.62
C SER A 107 6.53 6.95 -6.15
N TYR A 108 6.98 6.76 -4.90
CA TYR A 108 8.04 7.58 -4.32
C TYR A 108 9.29 7.63 -5.21
N ALA A 109 9.84 6.46 -5.58
CA ALA A 109 11.02 6.34 -6.43
C ALA A 109 10.86 7.02 -7.80
N PHE A 110 9.67 6.97 -8.40
CA PHE A 110 9.37 7.48 -9.74
C PHE A 110 9.43 9.01 -9.81
N ASP A 111 8.86 9.72 -8.85
CA ASP A 111 9.06 11.17 -8.75
C ASP A 111 10.52 11.53 -8.45
N ALA A 112 11.20 10.70 -7.64
CA ALA A 112 12.62 10.88 -7.31
C ALA A 112 13.47 10.90 -8.58
N MET A 113 13.20 10.00 -9.52
CA MET A 113 13.92 9.91 -10.80
C MET A 113 13.55 11.01 -11.78
N GLY A 114 12.34 11.57 -11.67
CA GLY A 114 11.91 12.71 -12.47
C GLY A 114 10.53 12.58 -13.11
N TRP A 115 9.78 11.52 -12.80
CA TRP A 115 8.42 11.39 -13.28
C TRP A 115 7.54 12.52 -12.72
N ARG A 116 6.45 12.82 -13.41
CA ARG A 116 5.42 13.73 -12.92
C ARG A 116 4.28 12.88 -12.37
N GLY A 117 3.54 13.38 -11.40
CA GLY A 117 2.38 12.63 -10.96
C GLY A 117 1.36 13.40 -10.17
N LEU A 118 0.22 12.73 -10.01
CA LEU A 118 -0.93 13.14 -9.25
C LEU A 118 -1.05 12.25 -8.01
N LEU A 119 -0.92 12.84 -6.84
CA LEU A 119 -1.15 12.21 -5.55
C LEU A 119 -2.51 12.67 -5.03
N VAL A 120 -3.33 11.74 -4.54
CA VAL A 120 -4.64 12.05 -3.96
C VAL A 120 -4.70 11.52 -2.54
N GLU A 121 -5.01 12.42 -1.59
CA GLU A 121 -5.12 12.13 -0.17
C GLU A 121 -6.27 12.93 0.44
N ALA A 122 -7.21 12.28 1.11
CA ALA A 122 -8.42 12.95 1.60
C ALA A 122 -8.18 13.81 2.86
N LEU A 123 -7.29 13.36 3.76
CA LEU A 123 -7.10 13.98 5.06
C LEU A 123 -6.22 15.24 4.96
N PRO A 124 -6.68 16.43 5.40
CA PRO A 124 -5.96 17.68 5.19
C PRO A 124 -4.54 17.72 5.76
N GLU A 125 -4.36 17.26 7.00
CA GLU A 125 -3.06 17.24 7.66
C GLU A 125 -2.09 16.26 6.99
N VAL A 126 -2.62 15.16 6.44
CA VAL A 126 -1.86 14.13 5.73
C VAL A 126 -1.46 14.62 4.34
N ALA A 127 -2.39 15.21 3.59
CA ALA A 127 -2.12 15.86 2.31
C ALA A 127 -1.09 17.01 2.44
N ALA A 128 -1.10 17.74 3.57
CA ALA A 128 -0.07 18.76 3.84
C ALA A 128 1.34 18.14 3.99
N ARG A 129 1.47 17.00 4.68
CA ARG A 129 2.74 16.26 4.73
C ARG A 129 3.13 15.69 3.38
N CYS A 130 2.17 15.17 2.63
CA CYS A 130 2.35 14.71 1.26
C CYS A 130 2.98 15.81 0.39
N ARG A 131 2.42 17.03 0.40
CA ARG A 131 3.00 18.19 -0.31
C ARG A 131 4.42 18.53 0.14
N ALA A 132 4.69 18.46 1.44
CA ALA A 132 6.02 18.73 1.97
C ALA A 132 7.06 17.67 1.55
N ASN A 133 6.66 16.40 1.51
CA ASN A 133 7.51 15.28 1.10
C ASN A 133 7.67 15.19 -0.43
N ARG A 134 6.71 15.73 -1.19
CA ARG A 134 6.56 15.55 -2.65
C ARG A 134 6.38 16.88 -3.38
N PRO A 135 7.34 17.82 -3.28
CA PRO A 135 7.17 19.18 -3.78
C PRO A 135 7.03 19.30 -5.31
N SER A 136 7.46 18.27 -6.07
CA SER A 136 7.32 18.20 -7.53
C SER A 136 6.00 17.56 -7.99
N ALA A 137 5.32 16.81 -7.12
CA ALA A 137 4.05 16.16 -7.43
C ALA A 137 2.87 17.12 -7.22
N ARG A 138 1.82 16.96 -8.03
CA ARG A 138 0.53 17.60 -7.77
C ARG A 138 -0.19 16.81 -6.69
N VAL A 139 -0.54 17.45 -5.57
CA VAL A 139 -1.24 16.81 -4.46
C VAL A 139 -2.65 17.38 -4.30
N GLU A 140 -3.64 16.54 -4.55
CA GLU A 140 -5.06 16.86 -4.40
C GLU A 140 -5.60 16.38 -3.06
N GLN A 141 -6.22 17.31 -2.33
CA GLN A 141 -6.79 17.03 -1.02
C GLN A 141 -8.30 16.80 -1.14
N CYS A 142 -8.68 15.60 -1.55
CA CYS A 142 -10.08 15.22 -1.69
C CYS A 142 -10.26 13.70 -1.60
N ALA A 143 -11.48 13.30 -1.26
CA ALA A 143 -11.95 11.95 -1.52
C ALA A 143 -12.35 11.80 -2.99
N LEU A 144 -12.19 10.59 -3.53
CA LEU A 144 -12.68 10.25 -4.86
C LEU A 144 -14.00 9.49 -4.77
N SER A 145 -14.92 9.81 -5.66
CA SER A 145 -16.22 9.16 -5.75
C SER A 145 -16.74 9.19 -7.19
N LYS A 146 -17.97 8.69 -7.38
CA LYS A 146 -18.67 8.69 -8.66
C LYS A 146 -19.16 10.10 -9.05
N PRO A 147 -19.42 10.35 -10.35
CA PRO A 147 -20.03 11.59 -10.80
C PRO A 147 -21.39 11.82 -10.13
N GLY A 148 -21.68 13.08 -9.78
CA GLY A 148 -22.93 13.47 -9.12
C GLY A 148 -22.97 13.23 -7.61
N SER A 149 -21.89 12.73 -7.00
CA SER A 149 -21.74 12.68 -5.54
C SER A 149 -21.81 14.09 -4.92
N ALA A 150 -22.17 14.15 -3.63
CA ALA A 150 -22.13 15.40 -2.86
C ALA A 150 -20.70 15.98 -2.88
N GLY A 151 -20.57 17.31 -2.91
CA GLY A 151 -19.26 17.99 -2.99
C GLY A 151 -18.35 17.79 -1.77
N THR A 152 -18.88 17.18 -0.70
CA THR A 152 -18.13 16.82 0.50
C THR A 152 -18.63 15.48 1.05
N THR A 153 -17.76 14.77 1.76
CA THR A 153 -18.11 13.55 2.50
C THR A 153 -17.42 13.49 3.85
N THR A 154 -17.84 12.58 4.72
CA THR A 154 -17.24 12.37 6.04
C THR A 154 -16.26 11.21 5.98
N PHE A 155 -15.00 11.47 6.34
CA PHE A 155 -13.97 10.46 6.58
C PHE A 155 -13.80 10.24 8.08
N TYR A 156 -13.41 9.03 8.44
CA TYR A 156 -13.00 8.70 9.79
C TYR A 156 -11.50 8.46 9.78
N SER A 157 -10.78 9.18 10.63
CA SER A 157 -9.34 8.97 10.86
C SER A 157 -9.18 8.20 12.16
N ALA A 158 -8.49 7.06 12.10
CA ALA A 158 -8.09 6.30 13.27
C ALA A 158 -6.62 6.55 13.58
N GLY A 159 -6.33 7.22 14.69
CA GLY A 159 -4.98 7.46 15.22
C GLY A 159 -5.10 8.40 16.42
N GLY A 160 -4.49 8.06 17.56
CA GLY A 160 -4.61 8.83 18.80
C GLY A 160 -4.22 10.31 18.63
N ALA A 161 -4.56 11.17 19.59
CA ALA A 161 -4.18 12.58 19.60
C ALA A 161 -2.63 12.73 19.56
N GLY A 162 -2.06 12.81 18.35
CA GLY A 162 -0.60 12.77 18.09
C GLY A 162 -0.14 11.70 17.08
N GLY A 163 -1.01 10.76 16.68
CA GLY A 163 -0.76 9.66 15.73
C GLY A 163 -0.71 10.07 14.26
N VAL A 164 -0.13 11.23 14.01
CA VAL A 164 0.16 11.79 12.69
C VAL A 164 1.66 11.59 12.35
N GLY A 165 2.37 10.81 13.18
CA GLY A 165 3.81 10.57 13.13
C GLY A 165 4.19 9.41 12.21
N GLY A 166 4.50 9.72 10.96
CA GLY A 166 5.31 8.87 10.06
C GLY A 166 6.81 9.11 10.27
N GLN A 167 7.32 9.06 11.51
CA GLN A 167 8.76 8.99 11.73
C GLN A 167 9.19 7.53 11.84
N GLU A 168 10.34 7.20 11.27
CA GLU A 168 10.95 5.85 11.21
C GLU A 168 11.14 5.16 12.58
N ASN A 169 10.84 5.86 13.69
CA ASN A 169 10.91 5.37 15.08
C ASN A 169 9.54 5.21 15.77
N ASP A 170 8.41 5.56 15.13
CA ASP A 170 7.08 5.35 15.70
C ASP A 170 6.57 3.95 15.34
N ALA A 171 6.97 2.98 16.16
CA ALA A 171 6.35 1.66 16.18
C ALA A 171 4.89 1.78 16.66
N GLY A 172 3.93 2.01 15.75
CA GLY A 172 2.52 1.68 16.01
C GLY A 172 1.43 2.66 15.60
N GLY A 173 1.68 3.63 14.71
CA GLY A 173 0.63 4.52 14.20
C GLY A 173 0.25 4.23 12.74
N THR A 174 -0.49 3.16 12.45
CA THR A 174 -1.13 3.03 11.14
C THR A 174 -2.37 3.92 11.15
N VAL A 175 -2.38 4.99 10.33
CA VAL A 175 -3.58 5.78 10.12
C VAL A 175 -4.44 5.03 9.11
N PHE A 176 -5.45 4.31 9.60
CA PHE A 176 -6.49 3.80 8.74
C PHE A 176 -7.52 4.91 8.53
N SER A 177 -7.83 5.22 7.27
CA SER A 177 -8.91 6.13 6.94
C SER A 177 -9.87 5.51 5.95
N TYR A 178 -11.15 5.49 6.30
CA TYR A 178 -12.20 4.81 5.53
C TYR A 178 -13.42 5.73 5.39
N HIS A 179 -14.03 5.66 4.21
CA HIS A 179 -15.25 6.39 3.86
C HIS A 179 -16.51 5.73 4.45
N GLN A 180 -16.47 4.43 4.74
CA GLN A 180 -17.52 3.70 5.46
C GLN A 180 -16.91 2.67 6.43
N PRO A 181 -17.15 2.78 7.75
CA PRO A 181 -16.66 1.79 8.69
C PRO A 181 -17.38 0.45 8.46
N THR A 182 -16.65 -0.58 8.04
CA THR A 182 -17.16 -1.96 8.06
C THR A 182 -17.21 -2.48 9.50
N ALA A 183 -17.98 -3.55 9.76
CA ALA A 183 -17.99 -4.19 11.08
C ALA A 183 -16.58 -4.66 11.51
N ALA A 184 -15.76 -5.11 10.55
CA ALA A 184 -14.36 -5.48 10.78
C ALA A 184 -13.49 -4.28 11.17
N HIS A 185 -13.66 -3.13 10.50
CA HIS A 185 -12.98 -1.89 10.87
C HIS A 185 -13.35 -1.46 12.29
N MET A 186 -14.64 -1.42 12.62
CA MET A 186 -15.10 -1.05 13.96
C MET A 186 -14.55 -2.00 15.04
N GLN A 187 -14.47 -3.29 14.74
CA GLN A 187 -13.91 -4.28 15.65
C GLN A 187 -12.40 -4.09 15.85
N LEU A 188 -11.64 -3.76 14.79
CA LEU A 188 -10.21 -3.46 14.89
C LEU A 188 -9.95 -2.21 15.72
N LEU A 189 -10.72 -1.13 15.51
CA LEU A 189 -10.60 0.12 16.29
C LEU A 189 -10.90 -0.09 17.77
N GLN A 190 -11.94 -0.88 18.08
CA GLN A 190 -12.28 -1.25 19.45
C GLN A 190 -11.18 -2.09 20.09
N GLN A 191 -10.61 -3.06 19.36
CA GLN A 191 -9.50 -3.89 19.83
C GLN A 191 -8.24 -3.06 20.08
N GLN A 192 -7.96 -2.07 19.24
CA GLN A 192 -6.77 -1.22 19.33
C GLN A 192 -6.97 0.04 20.21
N LYS A 193 -8.18 0.27 20.75
CA LYS A 193 -8.54 1.47 21.54
C LYS A 193 -8.20 2.79 20.83
N VAL A 194 -8.30 2.81 19.51
CA VAL A 194 -7.99 3.99 18.71
C VAL A 194 -9.24 4.86 18.63
N GLU A 195 -9.15 6.11 19.11
CA GLU A 195 -10.23 7.09 18.93
C GLU A 195 -10.37 7.43 17.44
N SER A 196 -11.60 7.37 16.92
CA SER A 196 -11.90 7.80 15.56
C SER A 196 -12.36 9.25 15.56
N ARG A 197 -11.76 10.07 14.69
CA ARG A 197 -12.18 11.45 14.45
C ARG A 197 -12.92 11.53 13.12
N ALA A 198 -14.16 12.01 13.15
CA ALA A 198 -14.90 12.36 11.94
C ALA A 198 -14.38 13.70 11.39
N ILE A 199 -14.14 13.76 10.09
CA ILE A 199 -13.70 14.95 9.37
C ILE A 199 -14.43 15.05 8.03
N THR A 200 -14.95 16.23 7.71
CA THR A 200 -15.55 16.50 6.41
C THR A 200 -14.47 16.90 5.41
N VAL A 201 -14.41 16.22 4.28
CA VAL A 201 -13.42 16.43 3.22
C VAL A 201 -14.11 16.73 1.87
N PRO A 202 -13.48 17.49 0.97
CA PRO A 202 -13.99 17.68 -0.39
C PRO A 202 -14.07 16.35 -1.14
N VAL A 203 -15.00 16.25 -2.08
CA VAL A 203 -15.16 15.10 -2.99
C VAL A 203 -14.91 15.56 -4.42
N SER A 204 -14.19 14.75 -5.18
CA SER A 204 -13.99 14.91 -6.62
C SER A 204 -14.15 13.57 -7.34
N THR A 205 -14.06 13.59 -8.67
CA THR A 205 -13.86 12.39 -9.49
C THR A 205 -12.45 12.40 -10.06
N MET A 206 -11.91 11.23 -10.40
CA MET A 206 -10.61 11.16 -11.05
C MET A 206 -10.63 11.89 -12.40
N ASP A 207 -11.75 11.81 -13.13
CA ASP A 207 -11.93 12.50 -14.40
C ASP A 207 -11.84 14.03 -14.30
N GLU A 208 -12.40 14.63 -13.24
CA GLU A 208 -12.27 16.07 -13.01
C GLU A 208 -10.85 16.44 -12.57
N LEU A 209 -10.19 15.59 -11.75
CA LEU A 209 -8.79 15.84 -11.39
C LEU A 209 -7.86 15.78 -12.59
N LEU A 210 -8.10 14.88 -13.53
CA LEU A 210 -7.28 14.73 -14.74
C LEU A 210 -7.67 15.71 -15.86
N LYS A 211 -8.71 16.52 -15.68
CA LYS A 211 -9.14 17.50 -16.70
C LYS A 211 -8.00 18.42 -17.12
N GLY A 212 -7.75 18.48 -18.43
CA GLY A 212 -6.64 19.27 -18.99
C GLY A 212 -5.27 18.58 -18.89
N HIS A 213 -5.17 17.37 -18.34
CA HIS A 213 -3.97 16.56 -18.48
C HIS A 213 -3.77 16.15 -19.94
N GLU A 214 -2.59 16.48 -20.46
CA GLU A 214 -2.13 16.07 -21.78
C GLU A 214 -1.02 15.01 -21.60
N GLY A 215 -1.13 13.92 -22.34
CA GLY A 215 -0.21 12.79 -22.27
C GLY A 215 -0.88 11.49 -21.82
N GLY A 216 -0.10 10.41 -21.84
CA GLY A 216 -0.52 9.12 -21.32
C GLY A 216 -0.26 9.00 -19.81
N VAL A 217 -1.05 8.17 -19.15
CA VAL A 217 -0.77 7.73 -17.77
C VAL A 217 0.02 6.42 -17.86
N ASP A 218 1.25 6.40 -17.36
CA ASP A 218 2.07 5.20 -17.37
C ASP A 218 1.55 4.19 -16.36
N PHE A 219 1.35 4.62 -15.10
CA PHE A 219 0.68 3.76 -14.12
C PHE A 219 -0.25 4.51 -13.17
N ALA A 220 -1.24 3.80 -12.65
CA ALA A 220 -2.09 4.26 -11.55
C ALA A 220 -2.09 3.26 -10.41
N VAL A 221 -1.91 3.74 -9.19
CA VAL A 221 -2.06 2.97 -7.95
C VAL A 221 -3.34 3.45 -7.27
N ILE A 222 -4.23 2.51 -6.97
CA ILE A 222 -5.52 2.76 -6.33
C ILE A 222 -5.56 1.95 -5.04
N ASP A 223 -5.39 2.63 -3.93
CA ASP A 223 -5.44 2.07 -2.58
C ASP A 223 -6.40 2.93 -1.76
N VAL A 224 -7.64 2.48 -1.61
CA VAL A 224 -8.71 3.29 -1.02
C VAL A 224 -9.61 2.52 -0.07
N GLU A 225 -9.09 1.67 0.81
CA GLU A 225 -9.74 1.17 2.04
C GLU A 225 -11.30 0.99 1.96
N GLY A 226 -11.81 0.38 0.87
CA GLY A 226 -13.24 0.10 0.65
C GLY A 226 -14.06 1.11 -0.17
N GLY A 227 -13.41 2.10 -0.81
CA GLY A 227 -14.02 3.12 -1.68
C GLY A 227 -13.80 2.89 -3.18
N GLU A 228 -13.20 1.77 -3.57
CA GLU A 228 -12.66 1.50 -4.92
C GLU A 228 -13.76 1.56 -5.98
N ALA A 229 -14.92 0.96 -5.70
CA ALA A 229 -16.03 0.91 -6.66
C ALA A 229 -16.58 2.30 -7.02
N ASP A 230 -16.76 3.17 -6.03
CA ASP A 230 -17.23 4.55 -6.26
C ASP A 230 -16.15 5.39 -6.95
N LEU A 231 -14.88 5.23 -6.57
CA LEU A 231 -13.76 5.88 -7.25
C LEU A 231 -13.70 5.48 -8.72
N LEU A 232 -13.73 4.18 -9.02
CA LEU A 232 -13.63 3.65 -10.37
C LEU A 232 -14.80 4.09 -11.24
N ALA A 233 -16.00 4.25 -10.66
CA ALA A 233 -17.14 4.84 -11.36
C ALA A 233 -16.93 6.32 -11.75
N GLY A 234 -16.02 7.04 -11.08
CA GLY A 234 -15.57 8.39 -11.43
C GLY A 234 -14.23 8.46 -12.16
N PHE A 235 -13.73 7.32 -12.65
CA PHE A 235 -12.49 7.23 -13.41
C PHE A 235 -12.75 6.52 -14.74
N ASP A 236 -12.79 7.26 -15.85
CA ASP A 236 -12.88 6.65 -17.17
C ASP A 236 -11.51 6.13 -17.63
N VAL A 237 -11.19 4.89 -17.25
CA VAL A 237 -9.95 4.22 -17.66
C VAL A 237 -9.89 3.97 -19.17
N GLY A 238 -11.02 3.99 -19.89
CA GLY A 238 -11.04 3.92 -21.36
C GLY A 238 -10.58 5.22 -22.01
N LYS A 239 -10.83 6.36 -21.35
CA LYS A 239 -10.38 7.69 -21.76
C LYS A 239 -8.94 7.98 -21.35
N TRP A 240 -8.60 7.80 -20.07
CA TRP A 240 -7.27 8.16 -19.54
C TRP A 240 -6.21 7.08 -19.73
N ARG A 241 -6.67 5.85 -19.98
CA ARG A 241 -5.86 4.70 -20.43
C ARG A 241 -4.53 4.51 -19.67
N PRO A 242 -4.49 4.39 -18.33
CA PRO A 242 -3.27 3.94 -17.65
C PRO A 242 -2.67 2.69 -18.29
N ARG A 243 -1.36 2.61 -18.50
CA ARG A 243 -0.73 1.42 -19.11
C ARG A 243 -0.74 0.24 -18.13
N VAL A 244 -0.47 0.53 -16.86
CA VAL A 244 -0.51 -0.42 -15.74
C VAL A 244 -1.39 0.15 -14.63
N MET A 245 -2.20 -0.70 -13.97
CA MET A 245 -2.89 -0.33 -12.74
C MET A 245 -2.63 -1.34 -11.64
N LEU A 246 -2.32 -0.83 -10.45
CA LEU A 246 -2.32 -1.59 -9.21
C LEU A 246 -3.56 -1.16 -8.43
N VAL A 247 -4.45 -2.11 -8.16
CA VAL A 247 -5.69 -1.84 -7.42
C VAL A 247 -5.72 -2.73 -6.19
N GLU A 248 -5.73 -2.12 -5.00
CA GLU A 248 -5.85 -2.84 -3.74
C GLU A 248 -7.17 -3.63 -3.71
N ASP A 249 -7.09 -4.89 -3.28
CA ASP A 249 -8.25 -5.73 -3.06
C ASP A 249 -8.04 -6.63 -1.82
N ASN A 250 -8.46 -6.10 -0.68
CA ASN A 250 -8.46 -6.81 0.60
C ASN A 250 -9.45 -8.00 0.66
N THR A 251 -10.32 -8.17 -0.35
CA THR A 251 -11.24 -9.31 -0.46
C THR A 251 -10.63 -10.52 -1.18
N ARG A 252 -9.38 -10.42 -1.66
CA ARG A 252 -8.65 -11.49 -2.36
C ARG A 252 -9.42 -12.07 -3.56
N GLY A 253 -9.97 -11.21 -4.40
CA GLY A 253 -10.65 -11.61 -5.64
C GLY A 253 -12.17 -11.61 -5.53
N GLN A 254 -12.72 -11.46 -4.32
CA GLN A 254 -14.15 -11.62 -4.05
C GLN A 254 -14.97 -10.34 -4.24
N ASP A 255 -14.31 -9.21 -4.53
CA ASP A 255 -14.98 -7.95 -4.84
C ASP A 255 -15.69 -8.03 -6.20
N GLY A 256 -17.00 -8.24 -6.15
CA GLY A 256 -17.87 -8.31 -7.32
C GLY A 256 -17.95 -6.99 -8.09
N ALA A 257 -17.82 -5.84 -7.42
CA ALA A 257 -17.88 -4.53 -8.07
C ALA A 257 -16.60 -4.27 -8.86
N LEU A 258 -15.43 -4.57 -8.28
CA LEU A 258 -14.15 -4.49 -8.95
C LEU A 258 -14.07 -5.46 -10.15
N ASN A 259 -14.55 -6.69 -9.97
CA ASN A 259 -14.64 -7.69 -11.04
C ASN A 259 -15.54 -7.20 -12.18
N ALA A 260 -16.74 -6.68 -11.87
CA ALA A 260 -17.67 -6.17 -12.85
C ALA A 260 -17.14 -4.90 -13.55
N TYR A 261 -16.39 -4.07 -12.85
CA TYR A 261 -15.77 -2.89 -13.44
C TYR A 261 -14.74 -3.28 -14.49
N PHE A 262 -13.83 -4.22 -14.22
CA PHE A 262 -12.83 -4.61 -15.23
C PHE A 262 -13.39 -5.55 -16.31
N ALA A 263 -14.51 -6.21 -16.07
CA ALA A 263 -15.17 -7.06 -17.07
C ALA A 263 -15.50 -6.27 -18.35
N GLY A 264 -14.96 -6.73 -19.48
CA GLY A 264 -15.22 -6.15 -20.81
C GLY A 264 -14.48 -4.84 -21.10
N ARG A 265 -13.59 -4.36 -20.21
CA ARG A 265 -12.71 -3.22 -20.47
C ARG A 265 -11.37 -3.69 -21.07
N GLU A 266 -10.61 -2.75 -21.64
CA GLU A 266 -9.34 -3.03 -22.32
C GLU A 266 -8.16 -3.31 -21.37
N TYR A 267 -8.38 -4.11 -20.32
CA TYR A 267 -7.39 -4.47 -19.31
C TYR A 267 -7.41 -5.97 -19.03
N GLU A 268 -6.23 -6.56 -18.85
CA GLU A 268 -6.03 -7.94 -18.44
C GLU A 268 -5.53 -7.98 -17.00
N LEU A 269 -6.15 -8.81 -16.16
CA LEU A 269 -5.63 -9.13 -14.84
C LEU A 269 -4.43 -10.07 -15.00
N MET A 270 -3.22 -9.54 -14.80
CA MET A 270 -1.97 -10.29 -14.95
C MET A 270 -1.62 -11.10 -13.70
N GLY A 271 -2.07 -10.66 -12.54
CA GLY A 271 -1.84 -11.35 -11.27
C GLY A 271 -1.90 -10.40 -10.09
N TRP A 272 -1.05 -10.66 -9.09
CA TRP A 272 -1.13 -10.03 -7.78
C TRP A 272 0.26 -9.70 -7.23
N VAL A 273 0.36 -8.59 -6.51
CA VAL A 273 1.42 -8.32 -5.52
C VAL A 273 0.74 -8.24 -4.17
N GLU A 274 0.80 -9.34 -3.42
CA GLU A 274 0.07 -9.50 -2.16
C GLU A 274 -1.42 -9.15 -2.28
N VAL A 275 -1.85 -8.00 -1.75
CA VAL A 275 -3.24 -7.53 -1.78
C VAL A 275 -3.58 -6.69 -2.99
N SER A 276 -2.60 -6.33 -3.84
CA SER A 276 -2.81 -5.51 -5.02
C SER A 276 -2.98 -6.35 -6.28
N ARG A 277 -4.08 -6.15 -7.00
CA ARG A 277 -4.31 -6.70 -8.33
C ARG A 277 -3.52 -5.92 -9.38
N VAL A 278 -2.84 -6.65 -10.28
CA VAL A 278 -2.06 -6.06 -11.37
C VAL A 278 -2.86 -6.15 -12.66
N TYR A 279 -3.31 -5.00 -13.17
CA TYR A 279 -3.97 -4.88 -14.47
C TYR A 279 -3.03 -4.24 -15.49
N ILE A 280 -2.91 -4.83 -16.68
CA ILE A 280 -2.15 -4.25 -17.81
C ILE A 280 -3.09 -4.05 -18.99
N ARG A 281 -3.00 -2.88 -19.65
CA ARG A 281 -3.83 -2.54 -20.81
C ARG A 281 -3.63 -3.54 -21.96
N ASN A 282 -4.68 -3.85 -22.70
CA ASN A 282 -4.68 -4.98 -23.64
C ASN A 282 -3.68 -4.85 -24.80
N ASP A 283 -3.42 -3.62 -25.23
CA ASP A 283 -2.49 -3.26 -26.29
C ASP A 283 -1.00 -3.22 -25.85
N GLU A 284 -0.71 -3.26 -24.54
CA GLU A 284 0.65 -3.20 -23.98
C GLU A 284 1.34 -4.58 -23.97
N ARG A 285 1.59 -5.14 -25.16
CA ARG A 285 2.17 -6.49 -25.32
C ARG A 285 3.53 -6.64 -24.63
N GLU A 286 4.42 -5.66 -24.80
CA GLU A 286 5.76 -5.68 -24.20
C GLU A 286 5.71 -5.66 -22.68
N LEU A 287 4.81 -4.86 -22.08
CA LEU A 287 4.64 -4.84 -20.62
C LEU A 287 4.14 -6.19 -20.10
N LYS A 288 3.24 -6.86 -20.82
CA LYS A 288 2.76 -8.20 -20.46
C LYS A 288 3.87 -9.24 -20.55
N GLU A 289 4.76 -9.16 -21.54
CA GLU A 289 5.92 -10.04 -21.65
C GLU A 289 6.93 -9.80 -20.52
N ARG A 290 7.23 -8.53 -20.19
CA ARG A 290 8.07 -8.17 -19.04
C ARG A 290 7.47 -8.67 -17.73
N TYR A 291 6.17 -8.53 -17.55
CA TYR A 291 5.48 -9.06 -16.37
C TYR A 291 5.68 -10.56 -16.23
N ARG A 292 5.46 -11.33 -17.30
CA ARG A 292 5.65 -12.79 -17.32
C ARG A 292 7.10 -13.17 -17.00
N GLY A 293 8.06 -12.48 -17.61
CA GLY A 293 9.49 -12.65 -17.30
C GLY A 293 9.84 -12.34 -15.84
N TYR A 294 9.25 -11.29 -15.27
CA TYR A 294 9.48 -10.89 -13.87
C TYR A 294 8.96 -11.93 -12.87
N VAL A 295 7.77 -12.48 -13.10
CA VAL A 295 7.16 -13.50 -12.21
C VAL A 295 7.58 -14.94 -12.54
N GLY A 296 8.33 -15.14 -13.63
CA GLY A 296 8.89 -16.42 -14.04
C GLY A 296 7.86 -17.40 -14.64
N VAL A 297 6.87 -16.91 -15.38
CA VAL A 297 5.80 -17.71 -16.03
C VAL A 297 5.76 -17.57 -17.54
#